data_AF-F7PQY2-F1
#
_entry.id   AF-F7PQY2-F1
#
_cell.length_a   1.000
_cell.length_b   1.000
_cell.length_c   1.000
_cell.angle_alpha   90.00
_cell.angle_beta   90.00
_cell.angle_gamma   90.00
#
_symmetry.space_group_name_H-M   'P 1'
#
loop_
_entity.id
_entity.type
_entity.pdbx_description
1 polymer ?
#
loop_
_entity_poly.entity_id
_entity_poly.type
_entity_poly.pdbx_seq_one_letter_code
_entity_poly.pdbx_strand_id
1 'polypeptide(L)'
;MSKATPIRGRRVILGLYLAVVAIAGVMGAVLGATRPDIVEPELFGVLALPANTLGMAVYGMLTVGLALGVLLAAVSYVAGRFDSHDPAQ
;
A
#
# COMPACT_ATOMS: atom_id res chain seq x y z
N MET A 1 6.59 -28.07 15.52
CA MET A 1 5.34 -27.79 14.77
C MET A 1 4.87 -26.39 15.14
N SER A 2 5.28 -25.35 14.41
CA SER A 2 4.99 -23.96 14.78
C SER A 2 3.53 -23.67 14.43
N LYS A 3 2.65 -23.57 15.44
CA LYS A 3 1.29 -23.08 15.24
C LYS A 3 1.40 -21.64 14.75
N ALA A 4 1.09 -21.40 13.47
CA ALA A 4 0.94 -20.06 12.97
C ALA A 4 -0.30 -19.47 13.65
N THR A 5 -0.11 -18.82 14.80
CA THR A 5 -1.19 -18.10 15.48
C THR A 5 -1.73 -17.07 14.48
N PRO A 6 -3.05 -16.97 14.24
CA PRO A 6 -3.63 -16.07 13.24
C PRO A 6 -3.19 -14.60 13.43
N ILE A 7 -2.88 -14.21 14.68
CA ILE A 7 -2.33 -12.90 15.06
C ILE A 7 -0.95 -12.64 14.40
N ARG A 8 -0.15 -13.68 14.15
CA ARG A 8 1.20 -13.58 13.54
C ARG A 8 1.10 -13.34 12.04
N GLY A 9 0.17 -14.00 11.34
CA GLY A 9 -0.06 -13.78 9.91
C GLY A 9 -0.49 -12.34 9.60
N ARG A 10 -1.47 -11.82 10.36
CA ARG A 10 -1.94 -10.43 10.20
C ARG A 10 -0.83 -9.39 10.40
N ARG A 11 0.03 -9.58 11.40
CA ARG A 11 1.18 -8.68 11.65
C ARG A 11 2.21 -8.70 10.53
N VAL A 12 2.49 -9.87 9.95
CA VAL A 12 3.41 -10.00 8.81
C VAL A 12 2.87 -9.27 7.59
N ILE A 13 1.57 -9.44 7.27
CA ILE A 13 0.93 -8.77 6.14
C ILE A 13 0.92 -7.25 6.33
N LEU A 14 0.57 -6.76 7.52
CA LEU A 14 0.63 -5.33 7.82
C LEU A 14 2.06 -4.78 7.74
N GLY A 15 3.05 -5.52 8.24
CA GLY A 15 4.46 -5.14 8.14
C GLY A 15 4.93 -5.04 6.69
N LEU A 16 4.56 -6.01 5.85
CA LEU A 16 4.85 -5.98 4.40
C LEU A 16 4.16 -4.81 3.71
N TYR A 17 2.89 -4.56 4.00
CA TYR A 17 2.14 -3.42 3.47
C TYR A 17 2.85 -2.10 3.78
N LEU A 18 3.20 -1.86 5.05
CA LEU A 18 3.91 -0.66 5.46
C LEU A 18 5.28 -0.53 4.80
N ALA A 19 6.02 -1.63 4.66
CA ALA A 19 7.32 -1.64 3.98
C ALA A 19 7.20 -1.22 2.51
N VAL A 20 6.21 -1.76 1.78
CA VAL A 20 6.01 -1.42 0.36
C VAL A 20 5.58 0.04 0.20
N VAL A 21 4.69 0.54 1.05
CA VAL A 21 4.28 1.96 1.04
C VAL A 21 5.46 2.88 1.32
N ALA A 22 6.31 2.52 2.29
CA ALA A 22 7.52 3.28 2.60
C ALA A 22 8.48 3.31 1.40
N ILE A 23 8.72 2.17 0.75
CA ILE A 23 9.55 2.09 -0.47
C ILE A 23 8.98 2.96 -1.58
N ALA A 24 7.67 2.92 -1.82
CA ALA A 24 7.01 3.76 -2.82
C ALA A 24 7.20 5.25 -2.54
N GLY A 25 7.09 5.66 -1.27
CA GLY A 25 7.36 7.03 -0.85
C GLY A 25 8.81 7.46 -1.03
N VAL A 26 9.77 6.59 -0.67
CA VAL A 26 11.20 6.85 -0.88
C VAL A 26 11.51 6.97 -2.37
N MET A 27 10.98 6.08 -3.19
CA MET A 27 11.13 6.17 -4.66
C MET A 27 10.52 7.45 -5.20
N GLY A 28 9.31 7.82 -4.76
CA GLY A 28 8.70 9.10 -5.14
C GLY A 28 9.56 10.30 -4.75
N ALA A 29 10.13 10.32 -3.54
CA ALA A 29 11.05 11.36 -3.10
C ALA A 29 12.30 11.44 -4.00
N VAL A 30 12.92 10.29 -4.30
CA VAL A 30 14.10 10.23 -5.18
C VAL A 30 13.76 10.78 -6.57
N LEU A 31 12.60 10.45 -7.13
CA LEU A 31 12.15 11.00 -8.41
C LEU A 31 11.97 12.52 -8.33
N GLY A 32 11.26 13.02 -7.30
CA GLY A 32 11.04 14.46 -7.11
C GLY A 32 12.31 15.27 -6.88
N ALA A 33 13.35 14.67 -6.31
CA ALA A 33 14.63 15.33 -6.08
C ALA A 33 15.55 15.33 -7.32
N THR A 34 15.44 14.34 -8.19
CA THR A 34 16.35 14.15 -9.34
C THR A 34 15.85 14.76 -10.64
N ARG A 35 14.55 15.02 -10.76
CA ARG A 35 13.92 15.52 -11.99
C ARG A 35 13.16 16.83 -11.68
N PRO A 36 13.78 18.00 -11.87
CA PRO A 36 13.13 19.30 -11.68
C PRO A 36 12.11 19.63 -12.80
N ASP A 37 12.10 18.85 -13.86
CA ASP A 37 11.26 18.92 -15.05
C ASP A 37 9.96 18.08 -14.96
N ILE A 38 9.62 17.58 -13.76
CA ILE A 38 8.38 16.81 -13.54
C ILE A 38 7.16 17.73 -13.68
N VAL A 39 6.22 17.32 -14.54
CA VAL A 39 4.86 17.88 -14.60
C VAL A 39 4.14 17.58 -13.29
N GLU A 40 3.48 18.59 -12.70
CA GLU A 40 2.74 18.50 -11.43
C GLU A 40 1.97 17.17 -11.30
N PRO A 41 2.37 16.28 -10.38
CA PRO A 41 1.75 14.96 -10.26
C PRO A 41 0.30 15.12 -9.80
N GLU A 42 -0.66 14.72 -10.64
CA GLU A 42 -2.07 14.72 -10.28
C GLU A 42 -2.43 13.45 -9.50
N LEU A 43 -2.70 13.59 -8.21
CA LEU A 43 -3.23 12.53 -7.39
C LEU A 43 -4.61 12.12 -7.92
N PHE A 44 -4.71 10.87 -8.37
CA PHE A 44 -5.91 10.26 -8.96
C PHE A 44 -6.51 11.03 -10.15
N GLY A 45 -5.74 11.92 -10.80
CA GLY A 45 -6.22 12.76 -11.90
C GLY A 45 -7.18 13.88 -11.49
N VAL A 46 -7.24 14.22 -10.20
CA VAL A 46 -8.17 15.24 -9.67
C VAL A 46 -7.45 16.28 -8.81
N LEU A 47 -6.42 15.87 -8.05
CA LEU A 47 -5.74 16.75 -7.11
C LEU A 47 -4.27 16.94 -7.51
N ALA A 48 -3.94 18.11 -8.05
CA ALA A 48 -2.55 18.44 -8.37
C ALA A 48 -1.71 18.56 -7.10
N LEU A 49 -0.64 17.75 -7.01
CA LEU A 49 0.39 17.88 -5.99
C LEU A 49 1.53 18.73 -6.55
N PRO A 50 2.21 19.53 -5.70
CA PRO A 50 3.34 20.31 -6.15
C PRO A 50 4.46 19.37 -6.66
N ALA A 51 5.07 19.72 -7.80
CA ALA A 51 6.19 19.01 -8.42
C ALA A 51 7.50 19.17 -7.62
N ASN A 52 7.47 18.85 -6.33
CA ASN A 52 8.63 18.84 -5.45
C ASN A 52 8.80 17.46 -4.80
N THR A 53 9.96 17.24 -4.18
CA THR A 53 10.33 15.99 -3.49
C THR A 53 9.22 15.46 -2.58
N LEU A 54 8.56 16.34 -1.83
CA LEU A 54 7.52 15.96 -0.87
C LEU A 54 6.22 15.57 -1.59
N GLY A 55 5.81 16.33 -2.60
CA GLY A 55 4.63 16.03 -3.41
C GLY A 55 4.74 14.68 -4.12
N MET A 56 5.91 14.37 -4.68
CA MET A 56 6.13 13.09 -5.37
C MET A 56 6.23 11.91 -4.40
N ALA A 57 6.80 12.10 -3.21
CA ALA A 57 6.79 11.10 -2.14
C ALA A 57 5.36 10.78 -1.68
N VAL A 58 4.56 11.82 -1.43
CA VAL A 58 3.15 11.68 -1.02
C VAL A 58 2.32 11.04 -2.12
N TYR A 59 2.53 11.43 -3.39
CA TYR A 59 1.90 10.81 -4.55
C TYR A 59 2.16 9.30 -4.58
N GLY A 60 3.42 8.87 -4.45
CA GLY A 60 3.79 7.46 -4.42
C GLY A 60 3.17 6.70 -3.25
N MET A 61 3.25 7.26 -2.03
CA MET A 61 2.68 6.63 -0.82
C MET A 61 1.17 6.47 -0.92
N LEU A 62 0.45 7.51 -1.34
CA LEU A 62 -1.01 7.48 -1.40
C LEU A 62 -1.48 6.54 -2.51
N THR A 63 -0.87 6.60 -3.70
CA THR A 63 -1.29 5.76 -4.83
C THR A 63 -1.06 4.28 -4.55
N VAL A 64 0.14 3.91 -4.10
CA VAL A 64 0.49 2.51 -3.79
C VAL A 64 -0.22 2.04 -2.52
N GLY A 65 -0.30 2.89 -1.49
CA GLY A 65 -1.01 2.59 -0.25
C GLY A 65 -2.49 2.33 -0.47
N LEU A 66 -3.17 3.16 -1.26
CA LEU A 66 -4.57 2.93 -1.59
C LEU A 66 -4.76 1.69 -2.46
N ALA A 67 -3.94 1.49 -3.50
CA ALA A 67 -4.07 0.32 -4.36
C ALA A 67 -3.92 -0.99 -3.56
N LEU A 68 -2.87 -1.09 -2.75
CA LEU A 68 -2.62 -2.27 -1.92
C LEU A 68 -3.60 -2.38 -0.75
N GLY A 69 -3.99 -1.26 -0.14
CA GLY A 69 -4.93 -1.20 0.97
C GLY A 69 -6.32 -1.67 0.54
N VAL A 70 -6.79 -1.25 -0.64
CA VAL A 70 -8.05 -1.72 -1.24
C VAL A 70 -7.98 -3.22 -1.52
N LEU A 71 -6.88 -3.70 -2.12
CA LEU A 71 -6.70 -5.13 -2.38
C LEU A 71 -6.70 -5.94 -1.08
N LEU A 72 -5.96 -5.48 -0.07
CA LEU A 72 -5.91 -6.14 1.24
C LEU A 72 -7.28 -6.14 1.92
N ALA A 73 -8.01 -5.03 1.85
CA ALA A 73 -9.37 -4.93 2.38
C ALA A 73 -10.30 -5.93 1.66
N ALA A 74 -10.23 -6.01 0.33
CA ALA A 74 -11.00 -6.97 -0.46
C ALA A 74 -10.70 -8.41 -0.06
N VAL A 75 -9.41 -8.79 0.06
CA VAL A 75 -9.02 -10.14 0.50
C VAL A 75 -9.52 -10.40 1.92
N SER A 76 -9.38 -9.45 2.84
CA SER A 76 -9.84 -9.60 4.22
C SER A 76 -11.37 -9.76 4.32
N TYR A 77 -12.11 -9.06 3.45
CA TYR A 77 -13.56 -9.16 3.35
C TYR A 77 -13.98 -10.52 2.82
N VAL A 78 -13.35 -11.00 1.74
CA VAL A 78 -13.62 -12.33 1.17
C VAL A 78 -13.28 -13.42 2.17
N ALA A 79 -12.13 -13.35 2.83
CA ALA A 79 -11.75 -14.30 3.88
C ALA A 79 -12.77 -14.30 5.02
N GLY A 80 -13.14 -13.13 5.57
CA GLY A 80 -14.15 -13.07 6.63
C GLY A 80 -15.54 -13.56 6.21
N ARG A 81 -15.90 -13.44 4.92
CA ARG A 81 -17.22 -13.77 4.40
C ARG A 81 -17.37 -15.22 3.92
N PHE A 82 -16.29 -15.83 3.43
CA PHE A 82 -16.28 -17.12 2.75
C PHE A 82 -15.35 -18.16 3.39
N ASP A 83 -14.64 -17.84 4.49
CA ASP A 83 -13.87 -18.82 5.26
C ASP A 83 -14.82 -19.68 6.12
N SER A 84 -15.60 -20.51 5.44
CA SER A 84 -16.36 -21.62 5.98
C SER A 84 -15.66 -22.92 5.60
N HIS A 85 -14.48 -23.15 6.19
CA HIS A 85 -13.93 -24.51 6.29
C HIS A 85 -14.45 -25.14 7.57
N ASP A 86 -15.53 -25.92 7.45
CA ASP A 86 -15.88 -26.93 8.45
C ASP A 86 -15.23 -28.25 8.01
N PRO A 87 -14.09 -28.68 8.60
CA PRO A 87 -13.39 -29.91 8.22
C PRO A 87 -14.12 -31.19 8.70
N ALA A 88 -15.39 -31.11 9.07
CA ALA A 88 -16.20 -32.22 9.59
C ALA A 88 -17.27 -32.76 8.61
N GLN A 89 -17.19 -32.45 7.31
CA GLN A 89 -18.03 -33.08 6.27
C GLN A 89 -17.21 -33.79 5.20
#